data_AF-A0A846E7H7-F1
#
_entry.id   AF-A0A846E7H7-F1
#
_cell.length_a   1.000
_cell.length_b   1.000
_cell.length_c   1.000
_cell.angle_alpha   90.00
_cell.angle_beta   90.00
_cell.angle_gamma   90.00
#
_symmetry.space_group_name_H-M   'P 1'
#
loop_
_entity.id
_entity.type
_entity.pdbx_description
1 polymer ?
#
loop_
_entity_poly.entity_id
_entity_poly.type
_entity_poly.pdbx_seq_one_letter_code
_entity_poly.pdbx_strand_id
1 'polypeptide(L)' 'MNLPITPDRIMQVGLGFWASKTLLSAVEIGLFTELAKEPLPVEVVRDRLNLHPRSVRDFLDA' A
#
# COMPACT_ATOMS: atom_id res chain seq x y z
N MET A 1 -29.84 -13.97 -17.94
CA MET A 1 -29.07 -12.73 -18.09
C MET A 1 -27.68 -13.10 -18.55
N ASN A 2 -27.25 -12.61 -19.72
CA ASN A 2 -25.90 -12.85 -20.23
C ASN A 2 -24.96 -11.87 -19.52
N LEU A 3 -24.02 -12.35 -18.69
CA LEU A 3 -23.01 -11.48 -18.11
C LEU A 3 -22.16 -10.90 -19.25
N PRO A 4 -21.93 -9.57 -19.29
CA PRO A 4 -21.00 -9.02 -20.26
C PRO A 4 -19.63 -9.69 -20.09
N ILE A 5 -19.00 -10.09 -21.19
CA ILE A 5 -17.62 -10.59 -21.15
C ILE A 5 -16.72 -9.39 -20.87
N THR A 6 -16.09 -9.37 -19.69
CA THR A 6 -15.21 -8.29 -19.25
C THR A 6 -13.85 -8.85 -18.83
N PRO A 7 -12.77 -8.05 -18.92
CA PRO A 7 -11.41 -8.49 -18.58
C PRO A 7 -11.16 -8.60 -17.07
N ASP A 8 -12.13 -8.28 -16.21
CA ASP A 8 -11.98 -8.15 -14.75
C ASP A 8 -11.28 -9.33 -14.09
N ARG A 9 -11.63 -10.56 -14.49
CA ARG A 9 -11.01 -11.77 -13.93
C ARG A 9 -9.52 -11.88 -14.25
N ILE A 10 -9.12 -11.48 -15.46
CA ILE A 10 -7.71 -11.47 -15.87
C ILE A 10 -6.97 -10.36 -15.11
N MET A 11 -7.58 -9.18 -14.99
CA MET A 11 -7.01 -8.06 -14.25
C MET A 11 -6.85 -8.39 -12.76
N GLN A 12 -7.82 -9.06 -12.14
CA GLN A 12 -7.75 -9.50 -10.74
C GLN A 12 -6.55 -10.43 -10.50
N VAL A 13 -6.27 -11.35 -11.43
CA VAL A 13 -5.12 -12.25 -11.33
C VAL A 13 -3.81 -11.49 -11.59
N GLY A 14 -3.75 -10.68 -12.64
CA GLY A 14 -2.55 -9.94 -13.03
C GLY A 14 -2.10 -8.89 -12.00
N LEU A 15 -3.06 -8.30 -11.27
CA LEU A 15 -2.82 -7.26 -10.26
C LEU A 15 -2.87 -7.77 -8.82
N GLY A 16 -3.23 -9.05 -8.60
CA GLY A 16 -3.45 -9.60 -7.26
C GLY A 16 -2.23 -9.56 -6.34
N PHE A 17 -1.02 -9.50 -6.90
CA PHE A 17 0.22 -9.43 -6.12
C PHE A 17 0.51 -8.03 -5.54
N TRP A 18 -0.15 -6.98 -6.04
CA TRP A 18 0.12 -5.59 -5.62
C TRP A 18 -0.13 -5.36 -4.14
N ALA A 19 -1.23 -5.92 -3.60
CA ALA A 19 -1.53 -5.84 -2.17
C ALA A 19 -0.43 -6.52 -1.33
N SER A 20 -0.01 -7.73 -1.71
CA SER A 20 1.07 -8.45 -1.02
C SER A 20 2.40 -7.70 -1.08
N LYS A 21 2.72 -7.06 -2.22
CA LYS A 21 3.95 -6.29 -2.36
C LYS A 21 3.93 -5.03 -1.49
N THR A 22 2.80 -4.33 -1.43
CA THR A 22 2.62 -3.15 -0.57
C THR A 22 2.83 -3.51 0.90
N LEU A 23 2.17 -4.58 1.37
CA LEU A 23 2.33 -5.05 2.74
C LEU A 23 3.78 -5.47 3.04
N LEU A 24 4.39 -6.24 2.14
CA LEU A 24 5.79 -6.65 2.31
C LEU A 24 6.71 -5.44 2.44
N SER A 25 6.55 -4.42 1.59
CA SER A 25 7.37 -3.21 1.67
C SER A 25 7.13 -2.40 2.95
N ALA A 26 5.89 -2.33 3.46
CA ALA A 26 5.61 -1.73 4.77
C ALA A 26 6.32 -2.46 5.92
N VAL A 27 6.44 -3.79 5.84
CA VAL A 27 7.23 -4.60 6.79
C VAL A 27 8.74 -4.31 6.62
N GLU A 28 9.25 -4.31 5.40
CA GLU A 28 10.68 -4.10 5.10
C GLU A 28 11.21 -2.77 5.64
N ILE A 29 10.40 -1.70 5.57
CA ILE A 29 10.78 -0.38 6.08
C ILE A 29 10.45 -0.16 7.56
N GLY A 30 9.83 -1.12 8.23
CA GLY A 30 9.48 -1.02 9.65
C GLY A 30 8.33 -0.06 9.96
N LEU A 31 7.41 0.18 9.02
CA LEU A 31 6.26 1.10 9.21
C LEU A 31 5.45 0.74 10.47
N PHE A 32 5.12 -0.54 10.62
CA PHE A 32 4.31 -1.01 11.75
C PHE A 32 5.06 -0.90 13.08
N THR A 33 6.40 -1.03 13.07
CA THR A 33 7.23 -0.85 14.26
C THR A 33 7.20 0.60 14.74
N GLU A 34 7.23 1.57 13.82
CA GLU A 34 7.11 2.99 14.17
C GLU A 34 5.70 3.31 14.70
N LEU A 35 4.66 2.85 14.02
CA LEU A 35 3.27 3.12 14.40
C LEU A 35 2.82 2.38 15.67
N ALA A 36 3.50 1.29 16.04
CA ALA A 36 3.24 0.60 17.31
C ALA A 36 3.63 1.43 18.54
N LYS A 37 4.53 2.41 18.39
CA LYS A 37 4.95 3.30 19.48
C LYS A 37 3.86 4.33 19.78
N GLU A 38 3.35 4.97 18.73
CA GLU A 38 2.32 6.00 18.80
C GLU A 38 1.69 6.20 17.40
N PRO A 39 0.43 6.66 17.31
CA PRO A 39 -0.11 7.18 16.06
C PRO A 39 0.69 8.39 15.57
N LEU A 40 1.01 8.45 14.29
CA LEU A 40 1.83 9.51 13.70
C LEU A 40 1.10 10.23 12.55
N PRO A 41 1.25 11.56 12.42
CA PRO A 41 0.85 12.28 11.23
C PRO A 41 1.63 11.82 10.00
N VAL A 42 1.00 11.88 8.81
CA VAL A 42 1.61 11.47 7.54
C VAL A 42 2.98 12.12 7.27
N GLU A 43 3.15 13.39 7.61
CA GLU A 43 4.43 14.09 7.40
C GLU A 43 5.54 13.53 8.29
N VAL A 44 5.21 13.12 9.52
CA VAL A 44 6.17 12.51 10.43
C VAL A 44 6.56 11.11 9.95
N VAL A 45 5.60 10.31 9.46
CA VAL A 45 5.89 9.00 8.86
C VAL A 45 6.76 9.16 7.60
N ARG A 46 6.42 10.14 6.74
CA ARG A 46 7.18 10.46 5.53
C ARG A 46 8.63 10.75 5.84
N ASP A 47 8.89 11.62 6.80
CA ASP A 47 10.25 12.03 7.15
C ASP A 47 11.02 10.90 7.87
N ARG A 48 10.39 10.20 8.83
CA ARG A 48 11.04 9.10 9.56
C ARG A 48 11.42 7.92 8.67
N LEU A 49 10.59 7.59 7.68
CA LEU A 49 10.78 6.46 6.78
C LEU A 49 11.33 6.86 5.40
N ASN A 50 11.69 8.14 5.22
CA ASN A 50 12.21 8.69 3.97
C ASN A 50 11.33 8.36 2.74
N LEU A 51 10.02 8.48 2.90
CA LEU A 51 9.05 8.19 1.84
C LEU A 51 8.95 9.38 0.87
N HIS A 52 8.78 9.08 -0.41
CA HIS A 52 8.63 10.12 -1.42
C HIS A 52 7.30 10.87 -1.23
N PRO A 53 7.30 12.22 -1.22
CA PRO A 53 6.10 13.02 -0.91
C PRO A 53 4.93 12.75 -1.86
N ARG A 54 5.22 12.43 -3.13
CA ARG A 54 4.20 12.08 -4.13
C ARG A 54 3.41 10.81 -3.77
N SER A 55 4.03 9.81 -3.16
CA SER A 55 3.43 8.47 -3.01
C SER A 55 3.10 8.09 -1.58
N VAL A 56 3.46 8.91 -0.58
CA VAL A 56 3.28 8.53 0.82
C VAL A 56 1.81 8.29 1.20
N ARG A 57 0.89 9.07 0.65
CA ARG A 57 -0.54 8.92 0.96
C ARG A 57 -1.10 7.65 0.35
N ASP A 58 -0.88 7.45 -0.96
CA ASP A 58 -1.29 6.22 -1.65
C ASP A 58 -0.71 4.97 -0.99
N PHE A 59 0.55 5.02 -0.54
CA PHE A 59 1.19 3.89 0.15
C PHE A 59 0.57 3.58 1.52
N LEU A 60 0.11 4.59 2.27
CA LEU A 60 -0.51 4.40 3.58
C LEU A 60 -2.00 4.05 3.49
N ASP A 61 -2.67 4.36 2.37
CA ASP A 61 -4.10 4.08 2.13
C ASP A 61 -4.35 2.77 1.35
N ALA A 62 -3.31 2.17 0.75
CA ALA A 62 -3.39 0.97 -0.08
C ALA A 62 -3.68 -0.33 0.72
#